data_AF-A0A9X5UEM6-F1
#
_entry.id   AF-A0A9X5UEM6-F1
#
_cell.length_a   1.000
_cell.length_b   1.000
_cell.length_c   1.000
_cell.angle_alpha   90.00
_cell.angle_beta   90.00
_cell.angle_gamma   90.00
#
_symmetry.space_group_name_H-M   'P 1'
#
loop_
_entity.id
_entity.type
_entity.pdbx_description
1 polymer ?
#
loop_
_entity_poly.entity_id
_entity_poly.type
_entity_poly.pdbx_seq_one_letter_code
_entity_poly.pdbx_strand_id
1 'polypeptide(L)'
;MEDDRTSVPDELFEALSRADAWPQWEEQAPEVRSMYIRWVAKPRRASERRSRADVTAYHAFHGTLDKAIQRPRVWKALLEFVGDAVS
;
A
#
# COMPACT_ATOMS: atom_id res chain seq x y z
N MET A 1 -9.84 18.04 -15.67
CA MET A 1 -9.47 17.39 -14.39
C MET A 1 -9.06 15.98 -14.75
N GLU A 2 -7.84 15.88 -15.27
CA GLU A 2 -7.19 14.68 -15.77
C GLU A 2 -5.87 14.59 -14.99
N ASP A 3 -5.32 13.38 -14.85
CA ASP A 3 -4.12 13.03 -14.06
C ASP A 3 -4.28 12.71 -12.57
N ASP A 4 -5.16 11.76 -12.23
CA ASP A 4 -4.88 10.96 -11.01
C ASP A 4 -5.37 9.49 -11.06
N ARG A 5 -5.94 9.04 -12.19
CA ARG A 5 -6.35 7.63 -12.39
C ARG A 5 -5.25 6.77 -13.03
N THR A 6 -4.11 7.38 -13.34
CA THR A 6 -2.85 6.75 -13.79
C THR A 6 -1.83 7.18 -12.74
N SER A 7 -1.39 6.39 -11.77
CA SER A 7 -0.78 5.08 -11.90
C SER A 7 -0.84 4.42 -10.51
N VAL A 8 -1.83 3.56 -10.29
CA VAL A 8 -1.67 2.53 -9.26
C VAL A 8 -0.49 1.68 -9.74
N PRO A 9 0.58 1.49 -8.94
CA PRO A 9 1.71 0.67 -9.35
C PRO A 9 1.22 -0.73 -9.72
N ASP A 10 1.81 -1.32 -10.77
CA ASP A 10 1.39 -2.65 -11.25
C ASP A 10 1.37 -3.66 -10.10
N GLU A 11 2.36 -3.62 -9.21
CA GLU A 11 2.42 -4.50 -8.04
C GLU A 11 1.22 -4.30 -7.11
N LEU A 12 0.76 -3.05 -6.89
CA LEU A 12 -0.40 -2.75 -6.06
C LEU A 12 -1.71 -3.16 -6.74
N PHE A 13 -1.81 -2.92 -8.05
CA PHE A 13 -2.96 -3.33 -8.83
C PHE A 13 -3.14 -4.85 -8.78
N GLU A 14 -2.07 -5.61 -9.01
CA GLU A 14 -2.05 -7.07 -8.94
C GLU A 14 -2.43 -7.56 -7.54
N ALA A 15 -1.84 -6.98 -6.48
CA ALA A 15 -2.11 -7.40 -5.11
C ALA A 15 -3.56 -7.15 -4.68
N LEU A 16 -4.13 -5.98 -5.01
CA LEU A 16 -5.53 -5.64 -4.71
C LEU A 16 -6.49 -6.56 -5.47
N SER A 17 -6.20 -6.83 -6.75
CA SER A 17 -7.01 -7.72 -7.58
C SER A 17 -6.97 -9.16 -7.06
N ARG A 18 -5.78 -9.65 -6.68
CA ARG A 18 -5.62 -11.00 -6.13
C ARG A 18 -6.30 -11.17 -4.78
N ALA A 19 -6.33 -10.12 -3.96
CA ALA A 19 -6.95 -10.15 -2.64
C ALA A 19 -8.45 -9.83 -2.64
N ASP A 20 -9.05 -9.52 -3.79
CA ASP A 20 -10.42 -9.00 -3.91
C ASP A 20 -10.68 -7.81 -2.95
N ALA A 21 -9.70 -6.91 -2.87
CA ALA A 21 -9.69 -5.82 -1.89
C ALA A 21 -10.08 -4.46 -2.49
N TRP A 22 -10.47 -4.42 -3.77
CA TRP A 22 -10.86 -3.20 -4.48
C TRP A 22 -12.01 -2.45 -3.82
N PRO A 23 -13.11 -3.10 -3.37
CA PRO A 23 -14.21 -2.38 -2.74
C PRO A 23 -13.76 -1.59 -1.50
N GLN A 24 -13.02 -2.23 -0.60
CA GLN A 24 -12.53 -1.62 0.64
C GLN A 24 -11.43 -0.58 0.38
N TRP A 25 -10.64 -0.77 -0.67
CA TRP A 25 -9.66 0.21 -1.14
C TRP A 25 -10.36 1.49 -1.64
N GLU A 26 -11.42 1.36 -2.43
CA GLU A 26 -12.16 2.50 -2.99
C GLU A 26 -12.93 3.30 -1.94
N GLU A 27 -13.38 2.65 -0.87
CA GLU A 27 -13.99 3.30 0.30
C GLU A 27 -13.02 4.22 1.07
N GLN A 28 -11.71 4.05 0.89
CA GLN A 28 -10.73 4.88 1.58
C GLN A 28 -10.70 6.32 1.05
N ALA A 29 -10.45 7.24 1.99
CA ALA A 29 -10.18 8.64 1.68
C ALA A 29 -9.07 8.76 0.62
N PRO A 30 -9.20 9.65 -0.38
CA PRO A 30 -8.19 9.82 -1.43
C PRO A 30 -6.77 9.98 -0.90
N GLU A 31 -6.60 10.70 0.21
CA GLU A 31 -5.30 10.97 0.83
C GLU A 31 -4.64 9.68 1.35
N VAL A 32 -5.42 8.78 1.92
CA VAL A 32 -4.96 7.45 2.38
C VAL A 32 -4.49 6.63 1.18
N ARG A 33 -5.27 6.60 0.10
CA ARG A 33 -4.90 5.90 -1.14
C ARG A 33 -3.62 6.47 -1.75
N SER A 34 -3.53 7.79 -1.91
CA SER A 34 -2.33 8.45 -2.45
C SER A 34 -1.08 8.18 -1.61
N MET A 35 -1.21 8.09 -0.29
CA MET A 35 -0.08 7.77 0.59
C MET A 35 0.43 6.34 0.35
N TYR A 36 -0.46 5.35 0.27
CA TYR A 36 -0.08 3.97 0.01
C TYR A 36 0.47 3.78 -1.42
N ILE A 37 -0.10 4.45 -2.42
CA ILE A 37 0.44 4.48 -3.79
C ILE A 37 1.90 4.97 -3.78
N ARG A 38 2.18 6.11 -3.12
CA ARG A 38 3.54 6.65 -3.00
C ARG A 38 4.47 5.72 -2.23
N TRP A 39 3.96 5.07 -1.17
CA TRP A 39 4.74 4.15 -0.35
C TRP A 39 5.14 2.89 -1.13
N VAL A 40 4.22 2.31 -1.90
CA VAL A 40 4.49 1.16 -2.78
C VAL A 40 5.42 1.55 -3.92
N ALA A 41 5.28 2.73 -4.51
CA ALA A 41 6.11 3.19 -5.62
C ALA A 41 7.56 3.57 -5.21
N LYS A 42 7.80 3.90 -3.93
CA LYS A 42 9.09 4.44 -3.45
C LYS A 42 10.30 3.52 -3.68
N PRO A 43 10.25 2.20 -3.42
CA PRO A 43 11.41 1.33 -3.61
C PRO A 43 11.84 1.15 -5.07
N ARG A 44 13.15 1.14 -5.32
CA ARG A 44 13.71 0.79 -6.64
C ARG A 44 13.56 -0.71 -6.94
N ARG A 45 13.64 -1.57 -5.92
CA ARG A 45 13.59 -3.03 -6.07
C ARG A 45 12.14 -3.51 -6.23
N ALA A 46 11.87 -4.26 -7.31
CA ALA A 46 10.54 -4.80 -7.59
C ALA A 46 10.05 -5.79 -6.52
N SER A 47 10.95 -6.52 -5.85
CA SER A 47 10.58 -7.40 -4.74
C SER A 47 10.04 -6.63 -3.54
N GLU A 48 10.62 -5.47 -3.23
CA GLU A 48 10.19 -4.63 -2.13
C GLU A 48 8.87 -3.92 -2.45
N ARG A 49 8.68 -3.46 -3.69
CA ARG A 49 7.37 -2.93 -4.14
C ARG A 49 6.26 -3.97 -4.00
N ARG A 50 6.51 -5.21 -4.43
CA ARG A 50 5.57 -6.34 -4.26
C ARG A 50 5.25 -6.58 -2.80
N SER A 51 6.25 -6.63 -1.92
CA SER A 51 6.01 -6.81 -0.48
C SER A 51 5.14 -5.69 0.11
N ARG A 52 5.36 -4.43 -0.26
CA ARG A 52 4.52 -3.30 0.18
C ARG A 52 3.12 -3.36 -0.40
N ALA A 53 2.98 -3.78 -1.65
CA ALA A 53 1.69 -3.99 -2.30
C ALA A 53 0.88 -5.08 -1.58
N ASP A 54 1.51 -6.21 -1.23
CA ASP A 54 0.88 -7.30 -0.50
C ASP A 54 0.38 -6.87 0.89
N VAL A 55 1.19 -6.11 1.62
CA VAL A 55 0.79 -5.52 2.91
C VAL A 55 -0.39 -4.57 2.74
N THR A 56 -0.35 -3.73 1.71
CA THR A 56 -1.44 -2.78 1.42
C THR A 56 -2.74 -3.54 1.14
N ALA A 57 -2.68 -4.56 0.29
CA ALA A 57 -3.83 -5.40 -0.06
C ALA A 57 -4.39 -6.16 1.15
N TYR A 58 -3.51 -6.68 2.02
CA TYR A 58 -3.92 -7.31 3.28
C TYR A 58 -4.73 -6.34 4.16
N HIS A 59 -4.20 -5.14 4.41
CA HIS A 59 -4.92 -4.16 5.22
C HIS A 59 -6.18 -3.61 4.55
N ALA A 60 -6.17 -3.50 3.22
CA ALA A 60 -7.34 -3.13 2.42
C ALA A 60 -8.46 -4.14 2.61
N PHE A 61 -8.16 -5.43 2.37
CA PHE A 61 -9.11 -6.52 2.52
C PHE A 61 -9.74 -6.57 3.91
N HIS A 62 -8.95 -6.31 4.95
CA HIS A 62 -9.42 -6.30 6.33
C HIS A 62 -10.09 -4.98 6.76
N GLY A 63 -10.16 -3.95 5.90
CA GLY A 63 -10.73 -2.65 6.26
C GLY A 63 -9.94 -1.94 7.37
N THR A 64 -8.61 -2.06 7.36
CA THR A 64 -7.72 -1.53 8.41
C THR A 64 -6.64 -0.56 7.88
N LEU A 65 -6.75 -0.11 6.63
CA LEU A 65 -5.80 0.83 6.02
C LEU A 65 -5.67 2.12 6.84
N ASP A 66 -6.79 2.72 7.25
CA ASP A 66 -6.82 3.92 8.09
C ASP A 66 -6.11 3.72 9.45
N LYS A 67 -6.33 2.57 10.08
CA LYS A 67 -5.80 2.20 11.40
C LYS A 67 -4.30 1.89 11.35
N ALA A 68 -3.81 1.35 10.23
CA ALA A 68 -2.38 1.09 10.05
C ALA A 68 -1.56 2.40 10.04
N ILE A 69 -2.13 3.48 9.52
CA ILE A 69 -1.49 4.82 9.50
C ILE A 69 -1.58 5.51 10.86
N GLN A 70 -2.73 5.41 11.53
CA GLN A 70 -2.99 6.08 12.82
C GLN A 70 -2.15 5.54 13.99
N ARG A 71 -1.39 4.45 13.80
CA ARG A 71 -0.48 3.92 14.80
C ARG A 71 0.96 4.17 14.36
N PRO A 72 1.60 5.30 14.76
CA PRO A 72 2.98 5.63 14.40
C PRO A 72 3.98 4.51 14.68
N ARG A 73 3.75 3.72 15.75
CA ARG A 73 4.56 2.54 16.07
C ARG A 73 4.42 1.40 15.07
N VAL A 74 3.20 1.15 14.57
CA VAL A 74 2.93 0.11 13.57
C VAL A 74 3.43 0.56 12.21
N TRP A 75 3.24 1.83 11.86
CA TRP A 75 3.78 2.41 10.63
C TRP A 75 5.32 2.42 10.62
N LYS A 76 5.94 2.80 11.74
CA LYS A 76 7.40 2.73 11.91
C LYS A 76 7.91 1.28 11.84
N ALA A 77 7.25 0.34 12.52
CA ALA A 77 7.60 -1.08 12.44
C ALA A 77 7.40 -1.67 11.04
N LEU A 78 6.37 -1.26 10.29
CA LEU A 78 6.18 -1.62 8.88
C LEU A 78 7.27 -1.07 7.97
N LEU A 79 7.70 0.17 8.22
CA LEU A 79 8.80 0.80 7.50
C LEU A 79 10.16 0.19 7.83
N GLU A 80 10.39 -0.18 9.10
CA GLU A 80 11.62 -0.82 9.58
C GLU A 80 11.70 -2.29 9.14
N PHE A 81 10.62 -3.07 9.27
CA PHE A 81 10.57 -4.47 8.83
C PHE A 81 10.85 -4.63 7.32
N VAL A 82 10.40 -3.67 6.51
CA VAL A 82 10.67 -3.67 5.06
C VAL A 82 12.03 -3.02 4.73
N GLY A 83 12.54 -2.13 5.58
CA GLY A 83 13.85 -1.46 5.42
C GLY A 83 15.05 -2.31 5.83
N ASP A 84 14.91 -3.20 6.83
CA ASP A 84 15.99 -4.03 7.39
C ASP A 84 16.22 -5.36 6.64
N ALA A 85 15.42 -5.68 5.62
CA ALA A 85 15.66 -6.86 4.77
C ALA A 85 16.88 -6.71 3.82
N VAL A 86 17.73 -5.70 4.05
CA VAL A 86 19.00 -5.49 3.34
C VAL A 86 20.10 -5.17 4.35
N SER A 87 20.59 -6.20 5.02
CA SER A 87 22.01 -6.31 5.43
C SER A 87 22.49 -7.71 5.11
#